data_AF-A0A961QTI1-F1
#
_entry.id   AF-A0A961QTI1-F1
#
_cell.length_a   1.000
_cell.length_b   1.000
_cell.length_c   1.000
_cell.angle_alpha   90.00
_cell.angle_beta   90.00
_cell.angle_gamma   90.00
#
_symmetry.space_group_name_H-M   'P 1'
#
loop_
_entity.id
_entity.type
_entity.pdbx_description
1 polymer ?
#
loop_
_entity_poly.entity_id
_entity_poly.type
_entity_poly.pdbx_seq_one_letter_code
_entity_poly.pdbx_strand_id
1 'polypeptide(L)'
;AAGYRLKHGRLDVADPEAFLADPVNILRLFQEGLSTGTLIHPDALRLVAANLALIDDRLRNDPEANRIFLELLLGHGNPERALRLMNEVGVLGAFIPEFGRIVAMM
;
A
#
# COMPACT_ATOMS: atom_id res chain seq x y z
N ALA A 1 10.37 -7.92 10.52
CA ALA A 1 9.84 -8.67 9.37
C ALA A 1 8.34 -8.45 9.35
N ALA A 2 7.79 -7.92 8.26
CA ALA A 2 6.36 -7.59 8.19
C ALA A 2 5.54 -8.87 8.45
N GLY A 3 4.70 -8.84 9.47
CA GLY A 3 3.91 -9.97 9.96
C GLY A 3 2.78 -10.30 8.99
N TYR A 4 3.10 -10.88 7.85
CA TYR A 4 2.13 -11.32 6.86
C TYR A 4 1.72 -12.77 7.10
N ARG A 5 0.53 -13.11 6.61
CA ARG A 5 0.03 -14.49 6.51
C ARG A 5 -0.65 -14.71 5.17
N LEU A 6 -0.77 -15.96 4.77
CA LEU A 6 -1.62 -16.33 3.64
C LEU A 6 -3.01 -16.71 4.13
N LYS A 7 -4.03 -16.04 3.59
CA LYS A 7 -5.44 -16.33 3.84
C LYS A 7 -6.12 -16.61 2.50
N HIS A 8 -6.59 -17.84 2.29
CA HIS A 8 -7.18 -18.30 1.03
C HIS A 8 -6.29 -18.01 -0.21
N GLY A 9 -4.98 -18.20 -0.08
CA GLY A 9 -4.01 -17.94 -1.16
C GLY A 9 -3.75 -16.46 -1.45
N ARG A 10 -4.16 -15.56 -0.54
CA ARG A 10 -3.94 -14.11 -0.64
C ARG A 10 -3.10 -13.60 0.53
N LEU A 11 -2.32 -12.55 0.27
CA LEU A 11 -1.48 -11.87 1.26
C LEU A 11 -2.36 -11.07 2.22
N ASP A 12 -2.33 -11.42 3.50
CA ASP A 12 -3.09 -10.77 4.57
C ASP A 12 -2.16 -10.34 5.71
N VAL A 13 -2.63 -9.43 6.56
CA VAL A 13 -1.89 -8.96 7.73
C VAL A 13 -2.19 -9.91 8.91
N ALA A 14 -1.14 -10.44 9.54
CA ALA A 14 -1.29 -11.37 10.66
C ALA A 14 -1.62 -10.66 11.99
N ASP A 15 -0.98 -9.52 12.23
CA ASP A 15 -1.18 -8.67 13.40
C ASP A 15 -1.42 -7.23 12.94
N PRO A 16 -2.69 -6.77 12.90
CA PRO A 16 -3.04 -5.41 12.49
C PRO A 16 -2.38 -4.32 13.34
N GLU A 17 -2.22 -4.54 14.65
CA GLU A 17 -1.68 -3.52 15.55
C GLU A 17 -0.17 -3.33 15.32
N ALA A 18 0.58 -4.44 15.29
CA ALA A 18 1.99 -4.41 14.96
C ALA A 18 2.25 -3.91 13.53
N PHE A 19 1.37 -4.22 12.58
CA PHE A 19 1.46 -3.72 11.21
C PHE A 19 1.29 -2.21 11.13
N LEU A 20 0.27 -1.65 11.80
CA LEU A 20 -0.03 -0.22 11.77
C LEU A 20 0.90 0.62 12.63
N ALA A 21 1.64 0.01 13.56
CA ALA A 21 2.68 0.68 14.35
C ALA A 21 3.82 1.28 13.48
N ASP A 22 4.04 0.73 12.28
CA ASP A 22 4.93 1.31 11.27
C ASP A 22 4.12 1.60 9.98
N PRO A 23 3.71 2.86 9.74
CA PRO A 23 2.92 3.26 8.57
C PRO A 23 3.59 2.95 7.23
N VAL A 24 4.92 2.77 7.18
CA VAL A 24 5.64 2.35 5.95
C VAL A 24 5.16 0.97 5.49
N ASN A 25 4.67 0.13 6.41
CA ASN A 25 4.11 -1.17 6.07
C ASN A 25 2.90 -1.09 5.13
N ILE A 26 2.17 0.03 5.11
CA ILE A 26 1.10 0.25 4.13
C ILE A 26 1.65 0.12 2.71
N LEU A 27 2.80 0.75 2.41
CA LEU A 27 3.43 0.64 1.09
C LEU A 27 4.10 -0.72 0.88
N ARG A 28 4.72 -1.28 1.91
CA ARG A 28 5.32 -2.63 1.84
C ARG A 28 4.28 -3.70 1.49
N LEU A 29 3.02 -3.55 1.89
CA LEU A 29 1.96 -4.48 1.53
C LEU A 29 1.75 -4.55 0.01
N PHE A 30 1.71 -3.38 -0.66
CA PHE A 30 1.59 -3.32 -2.12
C PHE A 30 2.84 -3.84 -2.80
N GLN A 31 4.02 -3.50 -2.27
CA GLN A 31 5.29 -3.99 -2.78
C GLN A 31 5.34 -5.51 -2.73
N GLU A 32 5.02 -6.11 -1.58
CA GLU A 32 5.06 -7.56 -1.39
C GLU A 32 4.04 -8.27 -2.31
N GLY A 33 2.83 -7.72 -2.45
CA GLY A 33 1.83 -8.25 -3.37
C GLY A 33 2.25 -8.15 -4.85
N LEU A 34 3.05 -7.14 -5.21
CA LEU A 34 3.56 -6.97 -6.57
C LEU A 34 4.78 -7.87 -6.82
N SER A 35 5.77 -7.85 -5.92
CA SER A 35 7.02 -8.60 -6.03
C SER A 35 6.81 -10.11 -6.08
N THR A 36 5.87 -10.62 -5.27
CA THR A 36 5.54 -12.05 -5.22
C THR A 36 4.47 -12.47 -6.23
N GLY A 37 3.78 -11.51 -6.86
CA GLY A 37 2.59 -11.78 -7.67
C GLY A 37 1.36 -12.21 -6.86
N THR A 38 1.45 -12.26 -5.52
CA THR A 38 0.34 -12.67 -4.66
C THR A 38 -0.76 -11.61 -4.64
N LEU A 39 -2.02 -12.02 -4.73
CA LEU A 39 -3.15 -11.09 -4.57
C LEU A 39 -3.26 -10.66 -3.10
N ILE A 40 -3.54 -9.38 -2.85
CA ILE A 40 -3.78 -8.88 -1.49
C ILE A 40 -5.18 -9.29 -1.04
N HIS A 41 -5.31 -9.75 0.20
CA HIS A 41 -6.57 -10.15 0.79
C HIS A 41 -7.45 -8.91 1.02
N PRO A 42 -8.78 -8.97 0.76
CA PRO A 42 -9.67 -7.82 0.96
C PRO A 42 -9.67 -7.25 2.38
N ASP A 43 -9.43 -8.08 3.40
CA ASP A 43 -9.34 -7.62 4.80
C ASP A 43 -8.13 -6.70 5.02
N ALA A 44 -6.96 -7.02 4.46
CA ALA A 44 -5.78 -6.15 4.50
C ALA A 44 -6.03 -4.83 3.76
N LEU A 45 -6.71 -4.88 2.60
CA LEU A 45 -7.10 -3.66 1.87
C LEU A 45 -8.08 -2.79 2.69
N ARG A 46 -9.05 -3.41 3.37
CA ARG A 46 -9.98 -2.70 4.28
C ARG A 46 -9.25 -2.10 5.48
N LEU A 47 -8.30 -2.82 6.06
CA LEU A 47 -7.46 -2.32 7.14
C LEU A 47 -6.72 -1.05 6.71
N VAL A 48 -6.10 -1.08 5.53
CA VAL A 48 -5.41 0.09 4.96
C VAL A 48 -6.38 1.25 4.71
N ALA A 49 -7.51 0.98 4.03
CA ALA A 49 -8.50 2.01 3.71
C ALA A 49 -9.09 2.68 4.97
N ALA A 50 -9.23 1.94 6.07
CA ALA A 50 -9.69 2.49 7.35
C ALA A 50 -8.64 3.35 8.08
N ASN A 51 -7.37 3.28 7.68
CA ASN A 51 -6.23 3.91 8.37
C ASN A 51 -5.43 4.84 7.45
N LEU A 52 -6.03 5.39 6.39
CA LEU A 52 -5.36 6.33 5.48
C LEU A 52 -4.81 7.59 6.19
N ALA A 53 -5.35 7.95 7.35
CA ALA A 53 -4.86 9.06 8.16
C ALA A 53 -3.42 8.85 8.68
N LEU A 54 -2.91 7.62 8.71
CA LEU A 54 -1.51 7.32 9.01
C LEU A 54 -0.56 7.75 7.88
N ILE A 55 -1.10 8.04 6.69
CA ILE A 55 -0.35 8.60 5.57
C ILE A 55 -0.33 10.13 5.73
N ASP A 56 0.46 10.58 6.71
CA ASP A 56 0.66 11.98 7.04
C ASP A 56 1.90 12.57 6.35
N ASP A 57 2.26 13.81 6.68
CA ASP A 57 3.47 14.45 6.14
C ASP A 57 4.75 13.72 6.54
N ARG A 58 4.79 13.03 7.68
CA ARG A 58 5.97 12.27 8.09
C ARG A 58 6.16 11.08 7.17
N LEU A 59 5.10 10.30 6.91
CA LEU A 59 5.20 9.17 6.01
C LEU A 59 5.49 9.60 4.56
N ARG A 60 4.88 10.69 4.08
CA ARG A 60 5.15 11.23 2.74
C ARG A 60 6.60 11.67 2.54
N ASN A 61 7.25 12.16 3.60
CA ASN A 61 8.66 12.57 3.56
C ASN A 61 9.62 11.46 4.01
N ASP A 62 9.11 10.27 4.36
CA ASP A 62 9.95 9.15 4.78
C ASP A 62 10.76 8.61 3.57
N PRO A 63 12.10 8.53 3.68
CA PRO A 63 12.93 8.06 2.56
C PRO A 63 12.64 6.62 2.16
N GLU A 64 12.30 5.75 3.11
CA GLU A 64 11.99 4.35 2.85
C GLU A 64 10.62 4.21 2.18
N ALA A 65 9.61 4.98 2.61
CA ALA A 65 8.32 5.02 1.93
C ALA A 65 8.47 5.48 0.47
N ASN A 66 9.23 6.54 0.22
CA ASN A 66 9.51 7.03 -1.13
C ASN A 66 10.31 6.03 -1.96
N ARG A 67 11.29 5.34 -1.36
CA ARG A 67 12.05 4.26 -2.01
C ARG A 67 11.12 3.12 -2.46
N ILE A 68 10.24 2.66 -1.57
CA ILE A 68 9.26 1.60 -1.87
C ILE A 68 8.30 2.04 -2.97
N PHE A 69 7.81 3.28 -2.93
CA PHE A 69 6.92 3.81 -3.96
C PHE A 69 7.60 3.83 -5.34
N LEU A 70 8.86 4.27 -5.42
CA LEU A 70 9.62 4.21 -6.67
C LEU A 70 9.89 2.76 -7.12
N GLU A 71 10.12 1.85 -6.18
CA GLU A 71 10.30 0.43 -6.47
C GLU A 71 9.02 -0.23 -7.01
N LEU A 72 7.85 0.18 -6.51
CA LEU A 72 6.55 -0.21 -7.08
C LEU A 72 6.39 0.21 -8.54
N LEU A 73 6.94 1.37 -8.92
CA LEU A 73 6.89 1.90 -10.27
C LEU A 73 7.91 1.27 -11.23
N LEU A 74 9.11 1.00 -10.73
CA LEU A 74 10.28 0.70 -11.56
C LEU A 74 10.87 -0.70 -11.34
N GLY A 75 10.65 -1.30 -10.18
CA GLY A 75 11.32 -2.52 -9.73
C GLY A 75 10.61 -3.82 -10.11
N HIS A 76 9.32 -3.74 -10.47
CA HIS A 76 8.51 -4.91 -10.77
C HIS A 76 7.72 -4.73 -12.07
N GLY A 77 7.48 -5.85 -12.78
CA GLY A 77 6.64 -5.84 -13.97
C GLY A 77 5.17 -5.51 -13.61
N ASN A 78 4.50 -4.77 -14.50
CA ASN A 78 3.10 -4.34 -14.34
C ASN A 78 2.82 -3.44 -13.10
N PRO A 79 3.44 -2.25 -13.01
CA PRO A 79 3.20 -1.29 -11.92
C PRO A 79 1.73 -0.85 -11.83
N GLU A 80 1.02 -0.87 -12.96
CA GLU A 80 -0.40 -0.55 -13.09
C GLU A 80 -1.24 -1.34 -12.09
N ARG A 81 -0.99 -2.65 -11.91
CA ARG A 81 -1.72 -3.48 -10.94
C ARG A 81 -1.66 -2.95 -9.51
N ALA A 82 -0.47 -2.51 -9.06
CA ALA A 82 -0.32 -1.96 -7.72
C ALA A 82 -0.93 -0.56 -7.62
N LEU A 83 -0.67 0.31 -8.61
CA LEU A 83 -1.21 1.67 -8.65
C LEU A 83 -2.74 1.70 -8.69
N ARG A 84 -3.37 0.78 -9.43
CA ARG A 84 -4.83 0.64 -9.46
C ARG A 84 -5.39 0.30 -8.10
N LEU A 85 -4.84 -0.71 -7.42
CA LEU A 85 -5.28 -1.08 -6.07
C LEU A 85 -5.05 0.06 -5.07
N MET A 86 -3.88 0.70 -5.11
CA MET A 86 -3.59 1.87 -4.26
C MET A 86 -4.58 3.01 -4.51
N ASN A 87 -5.01 3.22 -5.75
CA ASN A 87 -6.03 4.20 -6.08
C ASN A 87 -7.42 3.78 -5.57
N GLU A 88 -7.82 2.52 -5.78
CA GLU A 88 -9.11 1.97 -5.34
C GLU A 88 -9.31 2.07 -3.83
N VAL A 89 -8.25 1.90 -3.04
CA VAL A 89 -8.32 2.02 -1.57
C VAL A 89 -7.93 3.41 -1.04
N GLY A 90 -7.71 4.39 -1.91
CA GLY A 90 -7.41 5.78 -1.55
C GLY A 90 -5.97 6.06 -1.10
N VAL A 91 -5.09 5.06 -1.07
CA VAL A 91 -3.67 5.19 -0.70
C VAL A 91 -2.95 6.17 -1.63
N LEU A 92 -3.21 6.10 -2.94
CA LEU A 92 -2.49 6.94 -3.90
C LEU A 92 -2.79 8.43 -3.69
N GLY A 93 -4.05 8.79 -3.42
CA GLY A 93 -4.44 10.16 -3.10
C GLY A 93 -3.98 10.61 -1.71
N ALA A 94 -3.87 9.71 -0.75
CA ALA A 94 -3.31 10.03 0.57
C ALA A 94 -1.78 10.24 0.52
N PHE A 95 -1.07 9.46 -0.30
CA PHE A 95 0.38 9.52 -0.46
C PHE A 95 0.83 10.66 -1.39
N ILE A 96 0.04 10.97 -2.43
CA ILE A 96 0.24 12.10 -3.35
C ILE A 96 -1.04 12.96 -3.33
N PRO A 97 -1.15 13.94 -2.42
CA PRO A 97 -2.36 14.76 -2.27
C PRO A 97 -2.78 15.48 -3.55
N GLU A 98 -1.82 15.91 -4.37
CA GLU A 98 -2.07 16.54 -5.67
C GLU A 98 -2.80 15.59 -6.62
N PHE A 99 -2.46 14.29 -6.57
CA PHE A 99 -3.13 13.25 -7.35
C PHE A 99 -4.56 13.01 -6.84
N GLY A 100 -4.77 13.05 -5.52
CA GLY A 100 -6.10 12.92 -4.91
C GLY A 100 -7.14 13.92 -5.45
N ARG A 101 -6.70 15.12 -5.88
CA ARG A 101 -7.57 16.16 -6.44
C ARG A 101 -8.13 15.84 -7.84
N ILE A 102 -7.53 14.87 -8.54
CA ILE A 102 -7.91 14.51 -9.93
C ILE A 102 -8.46 13.08 -10.05
N VAL A 103 -8.57 12.36 -8.94
CA VAL A 103 -9.19 11.03 -8.91
C VAL A 103 -10.67 11.13 -9.29
N ALA A 104 -11.17 10.16 -10.06
CA ALA A 104 -12.55 10.08 -10.57
C ALA A 104 -12.95 11.16 -11.60
N MET A 105 -11.97 11.81 -12.25
CA MET A 105 -12.17 12.64 -13.44
C MET A 105 -12.08 11.85 -14.77
N MET A 106 -11.95 10.52 -14.71
CA MET A 106 -11.90 9.60 -15.86
C MET A 106 -13.21 8.85 -16.05
#